data_AF-A0AA37XCP5-F1
#
_entry.id   AF-A0AA37XCP5-F1
#
_cell.length_a   1.000
_cell.length_b   1.000
_cell.length_c   1.000
_cell.angle_alpha   90.00
_cell.angle_beta   90.00
_cell.angle_gamma   90.00
#
_symmetry.space_group_name_H-M   'P 1'
#
loop_
_entity.id
_entity.type
_entity.pdbx_description
1 polymer ?
#
loop_
_entity_poly.entity_id
_entity_poly.type
_entity_poly.pdbx_seq_one_letter_code
_entity_poly.pdbx_strand_id
1 'polypeptide(L)'
;MAASVEEVSYEMGSLSAVAVLGSLLTFVYASTVRLPTGSPDVASESLADALAAADGNADVIAAATTAFDTAYLVTMIVLGAMLAIGAVVTNRLLRAYGRRSQAMEFAENH
;
A
#
# COMPACT_ATOMS: atom_id res chain seq x y z
N MET A 1 10.50 -22.72 -19.09
CA MET A 1 10.15 -22.81 -17.65
C MET A 1 10.33 -21.48 -16.90
N ALA A 2 11.07 -20.48 -17.40
CA ALA A 2 11.14 -19.15 -16.76
C ALA A 2 9.81 -18.38 -16.82
N ALA A 3 9.11 -18.42 -17.96
CA ALA A 3 7.86 -17.68 -18.17
C ALA A 3 6.72 -18.07 -17.20
N SER A 4 6.60 -19.34 -16.82
CA SER A 4 5.57 -19.79 -15.86
C SER A 4 5.83 -19.29 -14.43
N VAL A 5 7.11 -19.09 -14.07
CA VAL A 5 7.47 -18.54 -12.75
C VAL A 5 7.23 -17.03 -12.73
N GLU A 6 7.51 -16.35 -13.85
CA GLU A 6 7.28 -14.91 -14.00
C GLU A 6 5.78 -14.56 -13.89
N GLU A 7 4.92 -15.27 -14.63
CA GLU A 7 3.46 -15.06 -14.60
C GLU A 7 2.88 -15.23 -13.19
N VAL A 8 3.23 -16.34 -12.52
CA VAL A 8 2.80 -16.61 -11.14
C VAL A 8 3.34 -15.55 -10.17
N SER A 9 4.58 -15.08 -10.38
CA SER A 9 5.17 -14.04 -9.53
C SER A 9 4.45 -12.70 -9.66
N TYR A 10 4.01 -12.33 -10.87
CA TYR A 10 3.22 -11.11 -11.06
C TYR A 10 1.83 -11.22 -10.42
N GLU A 11 1.15 -12.35 -10.61
CA GLU A 11 -0.17 -12.56 -10.04
C GLU A 11 -0.12 -12.59 -8.51
N MET A 12 0.79 -13.39 -7.94
CA MET A 12 1.01 -13.47 -6.49
C MET A 12 1.46 -12.14 -5.90
N GLY A 13 2.37 -11.43 -6.58
CA GLY A 13 2.84 -10.12 -6.16
C GLY A 13 1.71 -9.08 -6.11
N SER A 14 0.88 -9.04 -7.15
CA SER A 14 -0.27 -8.14 -7.23
C SER A 14 -1.30 -8.44 -6.15
N LEU A 15 -1.72 -9.70 -6.00
CA LEU A 15 -2.69 -10.11 -4.99
C LEU A 15 -2.17 -9.85 -3.57
N SER A 16 -0.89 -10.13 -3.30
CA SER A 16 -0.27 -9.86 -2.01
C SER A 16 -0.23 -8.37 -1.71
N ALA A 17 0.13 -7.54 -2.69
CA ALA A 17 0.15 -6.09 -2.52
C ALA A 17 -1.25 -5.54 -2.21
N VAL A 18 -2.28 -5.97 -2.95
CA VAL A 18 -3.67 -5.56 -2.70
C VAL A 18 -4.12 -5.99 -1.30
N ALA A 19 -3.84 -7.23 -0.89
CA ALA A 19 -4.22 -7.72 0.43
C ALA A 19 -3.52 -6.94 1.56
N VAL A 20 -2.22 -6.70 1.45
CA VAL A 20 -1.45 -5.98 2.46
C VAL A 20 -1.87 -4.50 2.54
N LEU A 21 -1.97 -3.82 1.39
CA LEU A 21 -2.37 -2.41 1.35
C LEU A 21 -3.83 -2.21 1.78
N GLY A 22 -4.72 -3.11 1.37
CA GLY A 22 -6.12 -3.11 1.83
C GLY A 22 -6.23 -3.34 3.33
N SER A 23 -5.46 -4.29 3.88
CA SER A 23 -5.42 -4.53 5.34
C SER A 23 -4.89 -3.31 6.10
N LEU A 24 -3.84 -2.66 5.59
CA LEU A 24 -3.31 -1.43 6.17
C LEU A 24 -4.35 -0.30 6.15
N LEU A 25 -5.04 -0.11 5.03
CA LEU A 25 -6.09 0.90 4.88
C LEU A 25 -7.20 0.69 5.93
N THR A 26 -7.74 -0.53 6.02
CA THR A 26 -8.78 -0.88 6.99
C THR A 26 -8.30 -0.71 8.43
N PHE A 27 -7.06 -1.11 8.73
CA PHE A 27 -6.46 -0.93 10.05
C PHE A 27 -6.34 0.55 10.44
N VAL A 28 -5.83 1.40 9.54
CA VAL A 28 -5.70 2.83 9.80
C VAL A 28 -7.07 3.47 9.96
N TYR A 29 -8.06 3.11 9.13
CA TYR A 29 -9.45 3.55 9.30
C TYR A 29 -9.97 3.24 10.70
N ALA A 30 -9.92 1.97 11.12
CA ALA A 30 -10.44 1.54 12.42
C ALA A 30 -9.73 2.24 13.59
N SER A 31 -8.45 2.57 13.46
CA SER A 31 -7.69 3.29 14.50
C SER A 31 -7.99 4.80 14.58
N THR A 32 -8.38 5.41 13.46
CA THR A 32 -8.52 6.88 13.33
C THR A 32 -9.96 7.35 13.36
N VAL A 33 -10.93 6.50 13.04
CA VAL A 33 -12.33 6.87 13.00
C VAL A 33 -12.84 7.35 14.37
N ARG A 34 -13.66 8.41 14.33
CA ARG A 34 -14.28 9.04 15.50
C ARG A 34 -15.76 9.21 15.22
N LEU A 35 -16.54 8.21 15.61
CA LEU A 35 -17.98 8.16 15.36
C LEU A 35 -18.75 9.00 16.40
N PRO A 36 -19.89 9.61 16.03
CA PRO A 36 -20.81 10.23 16.98
C PRO A 36 -21.29 9.24 18.06
N THR A 37 -21.65 9.77 19.23
CA THR A 37 -22.20 8.95 20.32
C THR A 37 -23.48 8.23 19.90
N GLY A 38 -23.59 6.94 20.21
CA GLY A 38 -24.74 6.11 19.82
C GLY A 38 -24.61 5.48 18.43
N SER A 39 -23.47 5.67 17.75
CA SER A 39 -23.17 4.92 16.52
C SER A 39 -22.95 3.43 16.83
N PRO A 40 -23.42 2.52 15.97
CA PRO A 40 -23.14 1.08 16.11
C PRO A 40 -21.63 0.79 16.07
N ASP A 41 -21.15 -0.13 16.90
CA ASP A 41 -19.72 -0.48 16.98
C ASP A 41 -19.17 -0.97 15.62
N VAL A 42 -20.00 -1.67 14.85
CA VAL A 42 -19.67 -2.19 13.50
C VAL A 42 -19.26 -1.08 12.52
N ALA A 43 -19.73 0.16 12.72
CA ALA A 43 -19.34 1.30 11.88
C ALA A 43 -17.84 1.67 12.01
N SER A 44 -17.16 1.17 13.04
CA SER A 44 -15.72 1.38 13.22
C SER A 44 -14.85 0.35 12.48
N GLU A 45 -15.44 -0.75 11.98
CA GLU A 45 -14.68 -1.84 11.35
C GLU A 45 -14.24 -1.49 9.93
N SER A 46 -15.11 -0.85 9.14
CA SER A 46 -14.79 -0.36 7.80
C SER A 46 -15.70 0.79 7.37
N LEU A 47 -15.31 1.51 6.31
CA LEU A 47 -16.18 2.50 5.68
C LEU A 47 -17.47 1.87 5.15
N ALA A 48 -17.40 0.66 4.58
CA ALA A 48 -18.58 -0.03 4.05
C ALA A 48 -19.58 -0.33 5.16
N ASP A 49 -19.10 -0.80 6.31
CA ASP A 49 -19.93 -1.08 7.49
C ASP A 49 -20.50 0.21 8.08
N ALA A 50 -19.72 1.30 8.10
CA ALA A 50 -20.20 2.60 8.54
C ALA A 50 -21.34 3.13 7.68
N LEU A 51 -21.19 3.04 6.36
CA LEU A 51 -22.22 3.49 5.41
C LEU A 51 -23.48 2.63 5.52
N ALA A 52 -23.33 1.32 5.72
CA ALA A 52 -24.45 0.40 5.93
C ALA A 52 -25.18 0.66 7.26
N ALA A 53 -24.43 0.96 8.32
CA ALA A 53 -24.96 1.20 9.66
C ALA A 53 -25.47 2.63 9.89
N ALA A 54 -25.12 3.59 9.02
CA ALA A 54 -25.46 4.99 9.20
C ALA A 54 -26.97 5.26 9.11
N ASP A 55 -27.74 4.45 8.37
CA ASP A 55 -29.19 4.64 8.14
C ASP A 55 -29.55 6.08 7.70
N GLY A 56 -28.71 6.68 6.85
CA GLY A 56 -28.86 8.06 6.37
C GLY A 56 -28.37 9.14 7.34
N ASN A 57 -27.79 8.79 8.49
CA ASN A 57 -27.17 9.74 9.40
C ASN A 57 -25.92 10.40 8.77
N ALA A 58 -26.07 11.67 8.40
CA ALA A 58 -25.02 12.45 7.73
C ALA A 58 -23.75 12.62 8.59
N ASP A 59 -23.88 12.68 9.91
CA ASP A 59 -22.73 12.87 10.82
C ASP A 59 -21.86 11.61 10.87
N VAL A 60 -22.50 10.43 10.90
CA VAL A 60 -21.79 9.13 10.82
C VAL A 60 -21.07 9.00 9.49
N ILE A 61 -21.75 9.33 8.39
CA ILE A 61 -21.18 9.27 7.04
C ILE A 61 -19.98 10.22 6.93
N ALA A 62 -20.12 11.47 7.37
CA ALA A 62 -19.05 12.46 7.30
C ALA A 62 -17.84 12.09 8.17
N ALA A 63 -18.08 11.55 9.37
CA ALA A 63 -17.00 11.06 10.24
C ALA A 63 -16.25 9.89 9.59
N ALA A 64 -16.97 8.92 9.02
CA ALA A 64 -16.39 7.76 8.37
C ALA A 64 -15.60 8.15 7.10
N THR A 65 -16.13 9.04 6.25
CA THR A 65 -15.42 9.49 5.05
C THR A 65 -14.15 10.26 5.39
N THR A 66 -14.19 11.13 6.40
CA THR A 66 -13.00 11.87 6.88
C THR A 66 -11.92 10.93 7.41
N ALA A 67 -12.31 9.89 8.15
CA ALA A 67 -11.39 8.87 8.62
C ALA A 67 -10.79 8.04 7.46
N PHE A 68 -11.62 7.71 6.47
CA PHE A 68 -11.17 6.98 5.29
C PHE A 68 -10.19 7.80 4.45
N ASP A 69 -10.40 9.09 4.27
CA ASP A 69 -9.45 9.99 3.58
C ASP A 69 -8.09 10.00 4.29
N THR A 70 -8.11 10.05 5.63
CA THR A 70 -6.89 9.96 6.44
C THR A 70 -6.20 8.62 6.24
N ALA A 71 -6.95 7.52 6.30
CA ALA A 71 -6.42 6.17 6.08
C ALA A 71 -5.83 6.00 4.68
N TYR A 72 -6.49 6.54 3.67
CA TYR A 72 -6.03 6.52 2.28
C TYR A 72 -4.71 7.29 2.13
N LEU A 73 -4.64 8.50 2.68
CA LEU A 73 -3.43 9.32 2.65
C LEU A 73 -2.27 8.60 3.33
N VAL A 74 -2.47 8.06 4.55
CA VAL A 74 -1.43 7.31 5.26
C VAL A 74 -0.97 6.10 4.45
N THR A 75 -1.90 5.36 3.87
CA THR A 75 -1.59 4.19 3.02
C THR A 75 -0.76 4.59 1.79
N MET A 76 -1.10 5.71 1.14
CA MET A 76 -0.34 6.26 0.00
C MET A 76 1.06 6.71 0.41
N ILE A 77 1.22 7.33 1.59
CA ILE A 77 2.55 7.69 2.11
C ILE A 77 3.40 6.43 2.34
N VAL A 78 2.83 5.38 2.94
CA VAL A 78 3.54 4.11 3.18
C VAL A 78 3.95 3.48 1.85
N LEU A 79 3.03 3.40 0.88
CA LEU A 79 3.33 2.90 -0.47
C LEU A 79 4.45 3.71 -1.14
N GLY A 80 4.35 5.05 -1.08
CA GLY A 80 5.36 5.95 -1.63
C GLY A 80 6.74 5.76 -0.97
N ALA A 81 6.79 5.59 0.35
CA ALA A 81 8.02 5.31 1.08
C ALA A 81 8.63 3.97 0.67
N MET A 82 7.83 2.91 0.51
CA MET A 82 8.29 1.60 0.04
C MET A 82 8.89 1.69 -1.37
N LEU A 83 8.23 2.38 -2.29
CA LEU A 83 8.73 2.60 -3.65
C LEU A 83 10.03 3.41 -3.65
N ALA A 84 10.11 4.46 -2.83
CA ALA A 84 11.32 5.28 -2.68
C ALA A 84 12.50 4.46 -2.15
N ILE A 85 12.27 3.60 -1.14
CA ILE A 85 13.28 2.68 -0.62
C ILE A 85 13.76 1.74 -1.73
N GLY A 86 12.83 1.12 -2.47
CA GLY A 86 13.15 0.24 -3.59
C GLY A 86 14.00 0.92 -4.67
N ALA A 87 13.65 2.16 -5.03
CA ALA A 87 14.41 2.97 -5.99
C ALA A 87 15.81 3.31 -5.48
N VAL A 88 15.94 3.71 -4.21
CA VAL A 88 17.24 4.02 -3.59
C VAL A 88 18.14 2.79 -3.54
N VAL A 89 17.60 1.63 -3.12
CA VAL A 89 18.33 0.36 -3.07
C VAL A 89 18.80 -0.04 -4.47
N THR A 90 17.90 -0.03 -5.44
CA THR A 90 18.22 -0.33 -6.85
C THR A 90 19.32 0.59 -7.37
N ASN A 91 19.20 1.91 -7.16
CA ASN A 91 20.21 2.88 -7.56
C ASN A 91 21.56 2.63 -6.86
N ARG A 92 21.57 2.27 -5.57
CA ARG A 92 22.81 1.95 -4.83
C ARG A 92 23.49 0.70 -5.38
N LEU A 93 22.73 -0.37 -5.61
CA LEU A 93 23.26 -1.62 -6.14
C LEU A 93 23.83 -1.43 -7.56
N LEU A 94 23.09 -0.79 -8.46
CA LEU A 94 23.55 -0.50 -9.82
C LEU A 94 24.81 0.38 -9.82
N ARG A 95 24.88 1.42 -8.97
CA ARG A 95 26.06 2.29 -8.84
C ARG A 95 27.27 1.61 -8.19
N ALA A 96 27.05 0.56 -7.40
CA ALA A 96 28.12 -0.24 -6.82
C ALA A 96 28.74 -1.18 -7.87
N TYR A 97 27.90 -1.83 -8.69
CA TYR A 97 28.35 -2.68 -9.79
C TYR A 97 29.02 -1.87 -10.93
N GLY A 98 28.49 -0.71 -11.30
CA GLY A 98 29.02 0.09 -12.42
C GLY A 98 30.39 0.76 -12.19
N ARG A 99 30.87 0.85 -10.94
CA ARG A 99 32.15 1.54 -10.63
C ARG A 99 33.38 0.63 -10.61
N ARG A 100 33.25 -0.70 -10.81
CA ARG A 100 34.39 -1.64 -10.78
C ARG A 100 34.10 -3.08 -11.27
N SER A 101 33.05 -3.33 -12.06
CA SER A 101 32.78 -4.70 -12.51
C SER A 101 33.70 -5.14 -13.66
N GLN A 102 34.17 -6.40 -13.61
CA GLN A 102 34.99 -7.05 -14.65
C GLN A 102 34.32 -7.13 -16.03
N ALA A 103 33.06 -6.67 -16.17
CA ALA A 103 32.39 -6.55 -17.45
C ALA A 103 33.02 -5.48 -18.37
N MET A 104 33.70 -4.47 -17.81
CA MET A 104 34.50 -3.53 -18.62
C MET A 104 35.85 -4.10 -19.05
N GLU A 105 36.40 -5.08 -18.33
CA GLU A 105 37.72 -5.67 -18.62
C GLU A 105 37.73 -6.46 -19.95
N PHE A 106 36.57 -6.95 -20.39
CA PHE A 106 36.41 -7.64 -21.68
C PHE A 106 35.93 -6.75 -22.83
N ALA A 107 35.53 -5.50 -22.56
CA ALA A 107 35.07 -4.58 -23.60
C ALA A 107 36.22 -3.93 -24.38
N GLU A 108 37.46 -3.98 -23.86
CA GLU A 108 38.64 -3.33 -24.45
C GLU A 108 39.51 -4.28 -25.31
N ASN A 109 39.13 -5.55 -25.46
CA ASN A 109 39.88 -6.57 -26.22
C ASN A 109 39.42 -6.78 -27.68
N HIS A 110 38.82 -5.76 -28.31
CA HIS A 110 38.37 -5.80 -29.71
C HIS A 110 38.86 -4.60 -30.51
#